data_AF-A0A915P038-F1
#
_entry.id   AF-A0A915P038-F1
#
_cell.length_a   1.000
_cell.length_b   1.000
_cell.length_c   1.000
_cell.angle_alpha   90.00
_cell.angle_beta   90.00
_cell.angle_gamma   90.00
#
_symmetry.space_group_name_H-M   'P 1'
#
loop_
_entity.id
_entity.type
_entity.pdbx_description
1 polymer ?
#
loop_
_entity_poly.entity_id
_entity_poly.type
_entity_poly.pdbx_seq_one_letter_code
_entity_poly.pdbx_strand_id
1 'polypeptide(L)'
;MIPFRKLEISMREFAYALDLSHEVRENIGNERTKYLTVLFQIIVERHNTSFGVQKYGNMLMMSQSIQNIIDQNDENMHVMEVFGHFWRINGFVKELCMK
;
A
#
# COMPACT_ATOMS: atom_id res chain seq x y z
N MET A 1 -19.14 1.16 2.85
CA MET A 1 -17.86 1.38 3.57
C MET A 1 -18.17 2.21 4.81
N ILE A 2 -17.79 1.76 6.00
CA ILE A 2 -18.02 2.51 7.25
C ILE A 2 -16.88 3.54 7.39
N PRO A 3 -17.18 4.84 7.58
CA PRO A 3 -16.15 5.87 7.77
C PRO A 3 -15.24 5.57 8.98
N PHE A 4 -13.93 5.86 8.88
CA PHE A 4 -12.95 5.56 9.93
C PHE A 4 -13.34 6.14 11.29
N ARG A 5 -13.87 7.36 11.32
CA ARG A 5 -14.41 8.04 12.51
C ARG A 5 -15.61 7.35 13.17
N LYS A 6 -16.27 6.41 12.48
CA LYS A 6 -17.40 5.63 12.99
C LYS A 6 -17.00 4.21 13.39
N LEU A 7 -15.73 3.85 13.26
CA LEU A 7 -15.20 2.53 13.63
C LEU A 7 -14.86 2.42 15.13
N GLU A 8 -15.10 3.47 15.92
CA GLU A 8 -14.85 3.50 17.39
C GLU A 8 -13.44 3.03 17.78
N ILE A 9 -12.45 3.33 16.94
CA ILE A 9 -11.06 2.89 17.11
C ILE A 9 -10.44 3.65 18.30
N SER A 10 -9.96 2.90 19.29
CA SER A 10 -9.24 3.44 20.43
C SER A 10 -7.89 4.01 20.02
N MET A 11 -7.35 4.95 20.80
CA MET A 11 -6.00 5.49 20.55
C MET A 11 -4.91 4.40 20.53
N ARG A 12 -5.10 3.31 21.28
CA ARG A 12 -4.17 2.18 21.28
C ARG A 12 -4.24 1.41 19.96
N GLU A 13 -5.43 1.15 19.43
CA GLU A 13 -5.61 0.51 18.12
C GLU A 13 -5.10 1.38 16.99
N PHE A 14 -5.31 2.70 17.07
CA PHE A 14 -4.76 3.66 16.12
C PHE A 14 -3.23 3.70 16.15
N ALA A 15 -2.62 3.66 17.35
CA ALA A 15 -1.16 3.63 17.51
C ALA A 15 -0.54 2.37 16.87
N TYR A 16 -1.17 1.21 17.03
CA TYR A 16 -0.72 -0.02 16.36
C TYR A 16 -0.81 0.04 14.84
N ALA A 17 -1.73 0.85 14.30
CA ALA A 17 -1.82 1.07 12.85
C ALA A 17 -0.73 2.01 12.31
N LEU A 18 -0.12 2.85 13.16
CA LEU A 18 0.92 3.81 12.78
C LEU A 18 2.34 3.29 13.02
N ASP A 19 2.56 2.55 14.11
CA ASP A 19 3.86 1.98 14.43
C ASP A 19 3.69 0.54 14.91
N LEU A 20 4.01 -0.37 14.00
CA LEU A 20 3.98 -1.80 14.28
C LEU A 20 5.12 -2.14 15.24
N SER A 21 4.87 -2.99 16.25
CA SER A 21 5.98 -3.48 17.09
C SER A 21 7.02 -4.22 16.23
N HIS A 22 8.25 -4.32 16.72
CA HIS A 22 9.32 -5.04 16.00
C HIS A 22 8.89 -6.47 15.64
N GLU A 23 8.31 -7.18 16.59
CA GLU A 23 7.77 -8.54 16.41
C GLU A 23 6.70 -8.59 15.30
N VAL A 24 5.77 -7.62 15.28
CA VAL A 24 4.73 -7.59 14.25
C VAL A 24 5.31 -7.26 12.87
N ARG A 25 6.29 -6.35 12.78
CA ARG A 25 7.02 -6.07 11.52
C ARG A 25 7.72 -7.31 11.00
N GLU A 26 8.38 -8.06 11.88
CA GLU A 26 9.07 -9.30 11.54
C GLU A 26 8.07 -10.37 11.06
N ASN A 27 6.95 -10.55 11.76
CA ASN A 27 5.90 -11.48 11.37
C ASN A 27 5.31 -11.15 9.99
N ILE A 28 5.04 -9.87 9.72
CA ILE A 28 4.57 -9.41 8.40
C ILE A 28 5.63 -9.66 7.32
N GLY A 29 6.91 -9.38 7.62
CA GLY A 29 8.02 -9.64 6.70
C GLY A 29 8.18 -11.13 6.36
N ASN A 30 8.04 -12.00 7.36
CA ASN A 30 8.08 -13.45 7.20
C ASN A 30 6.91 -13.94 6.36
N GLU A 31 5.70 -13.45 6.64
CA GLU A 31 4.50 -13.84 5.90
C GLU A 31 4.55 -13.35 4.44
N ARG A 32 5.00 -12.11 4.21
CA ARG A 32 5.27 -11.58 2.87
C ARG A 32 6.26 -12.46 2.11
N THR A 33 7.33 -12.88 2.76
CA THR A 33 8.36 -13.75 2.14
C THR A 33 7.76 -15.06 1.66
N LYS A 34 6.90 -15.71 2.46
CA LYS A 34 6.22 -16.95 2.05
C LYS A 34 5.43 -16.77 0.75
N TYR A 35 4.60 -15.73 0.68
CA TYR A 35 3.80 -15.46 -0.53
C TYR A 35 4.66 -15.13 -1.75
N LEU A 36 5.73 -14.36 -1.57
CA LEU A 36 6.67 -14.04 -2.65
C LEU A 36 7.41 -15.29 -3.16
N THR A 37 7.80 -16.20 -2.27
CA THR A 37 8.42 -17.48 -2.63
C THR A 37 7.45 -18.35 -3.43
N VAL A 38 6.20 -18.50 -2.98
CA VAL A 38 5.19 -19.28 -3.71
C VAL A 38 4.90 -18.65 -5.08
N LEU A 39 4.78 -17.32 -5.16
CA LEU A 39 4.58 -16.62 -6.42
C LEU A 39 5.74 -16.88 -7.41
N PHE A 40 6.97 -16.80 -6.93
CA PHE A 40 8.15 -17.12 -7.73
C PHE A 40 8.11 -18.55 -8.26
N GLN A 41 7.82 -19.53 -7.39
CA GLN A 41 7.69 -20.93 -7.78
C GLN A 41 6.63 -21.13 -8.86
N ILE A 42 5.42 -20.57 -8.68
CA ILE A 42 4.33 -20.67 -9.66
C ILE A 42 4.74 -20.09 -11.03
N ILE A 43 5.44 -18.94 -11.04
CA ILE A 43 5.89 -18.30 -12.28
C ILE A 43 6.97 -19.15 -12.97
N VAL A 44 7.93 -19.67 -12.21
CA VAL A 44 9.03 -20.49 -12.74
C VAL A 44 8.53 -21.86 -13.20
N GLU A 45 7.57 -22.48 -12.52
CA GLU A 45 6.97 -23.76 -12.95
C GLU A 45 6.12 -23.60 -14.22
N ARG A 46 5.42 -22.47 -14.35
CA ARG A 46 4.59 -22.18 -15.54
C ARG A 46 5.40 -21.81 -16.77
N HIS A 47 6.62 -21.32 -16.58
CA HIS A 47 7.50 -20.87 -17.64
C HIS A 47 8.83 -21.67 -17.60
N ASN A 48 9.82 -21.31 -18.42
CA ASN A 48 11.18 -21.81 -18.16
C ASN A 48 11.86 -20.91 -17.11
N THR A 49 12.86 -21.43 -16.41
CA THR A 49 13.56 -20.73 -15.31
C THR A 49 14.05 -19.34 -15.73
N SER A 50 14.67 -19.22 -16.91
CA SER A 50 15.23 -17.96 -17.39
C SER A 50 14.16 -16.87 -17.55
N PHE A 51 13.08 -17.18 -18.27
CA PHE A 51 11.97 -16.26 -18.47
C PHE A 51 11.20 -16.00 -17.17
N GLY A 52 11.00 -17.03 -16.34
CA GLY A 52 10.28 -16.93 -15.08
C GLY A 52 10.95 -15.96 -14.10
N VAL A 53 12.28 -16.06 -13.95
CA VAL A 53 13.08 -15.15 -13.11
C VAL A 53 12.95 -13.71 -13.61
N GLN A 54 13.12 -13.48 -14.92
CA GLN A 54 13.02 -12.15 -15.50
C GLN A 54 11.62 -11.54 -15.30
N LYS A 55 10.57 -12.33 -15.56
CA LYS A 55 9.18 -11.91 -15.39
C LYS A 55 8.88 -11.56 -13.92
N TYR A 56 9.33 -12.38 -12.98
CA TYR A 56 9.16 -12.11 -11.56
C TYR A 56 9.87 -10.80 -11.15
N GLY A 57 11.10 -10.58 -11.59
CA GLY A 57 11.83 -9.32 -11.36
C GLY A 57 11.09 -8.10 -11.91
N ASN A 58 10.56 -8.18 -13.13
CA ASN A 58 9.77 -7.10 -13.72
C ASN A 58 8.50 -6.80 -12.91
N MET A 59 7.81 -7.83 -12.42
CA MET A 59 6.61 -7.64 -11.57
C MET A 59 6.95 -6.93 -10.24
N LEU A 60 8.09 -7.26 -9.62
CA LEU A 60 8.55 -6.56 -8.43
C LEU A 60 8.86 -5.08 -8.72
N MET A 61 9.53 -4.77 -9.83
CA MET A 61 9.79 -3.38 -10.23
C MET A 61 8.49 -2.60 -10.50
N MET A 62 7.51 -3.23 -11.14
CA MET A 62 6.19 -2.61 -11.36
C MET A 62 5.48 -2.26 -10.05
N SER A 63 5.63 -3.09 -9.00
CA SER A 63 5.03 -2.79 -7.69
C SER A 63 5.55 -1.48 -7.10
N GLN A 64 6.84 -1.18 -7.30
CA GLN A 64 7.42 0.10 -6.91
C GLN A 64 6.84 1.27 -7.72
N SER A 65 6.63 1.08 -9.03
CA SER A 65 6.00 2.10 -9.86
C SER A 65 4.56 2.42 -9.41
N ILE A 66 3.81 1.42 -8.92
CA ILE A 66 2.48 1.64 -8.34
C ILE A 66 2.58 2.49 -7.08
N GLN A 67 3.54 2.22 -6.19
CA GLN A 67 3.74 3.03 -4.99
C GLN A 67 4.04 4.50 -5.34
N ASN A 68 4.91 4.73 -6.32
CA ASN A 68 5.22 6.10 -6.77
C ASN A 68 3.98 6.83 -7.33
N ILE A 69 3.07 6.13 -8.01
CA ILE A 69 1.80 6.70 -8.50
C ILE A 69 0.89 7.07 -7.33
N ILE A 70 0.82 6.23 -6.29
CA ILE A 70 0.05 6.51 -5.08
C ILE A 70 0.60 7.76 -4.39
N ASP A 71 1.91 7.82 -4.17
CA ASP A 71 2.58 8.95 -3.52
C ASP A 71 2.34 10.26 -4.31
N GLN A 72 2.46 10.22 -5.64
CA GLN A 72 2.18 11.37 -6.50
C GLN A 72 0.71 11.81 -6.45
N ASN A 73 -0.23 10.86 -6.34
CA ASN A 73 -1.65 11.17 -6.20
C ASN A 73 -1.94 11.82 -4.84
N ASP A 74 -1.28 11.38 -3.78
CA ASP A 74 -1.38 12.00 -2.47
C ASP A 74 -0.88 13.45 -2.51
N GLU A 75 0.27 13.72 -3.13
CA GLU A 75 0.76 15.09 -3.35
C GLU A 75 -0.24 15.93 -4.16
N ASN A 76 -0.80 15.38 -5.24
CA ASN A 76 -1.80 16.06 -6.05
C ASN A 76 -3.05 16.42 -5.23
N MET A 77 -3.51 15.55 -4.33
CA MET A 77 -4.64 15.84 -3.45
C MET A 77 -4.33 17.02 -2.49
N HIS A 78 -3.11 17.12 -1.98
CA HIS A 78 -2.69 18.26 -1.15
C HIS A 78 -2.68 19.57 -1.96
N VAL A 79 -2.17 19.55 -3.20
CA VAL A 79 -2.21 20.71 -4.10
C VAL A 79 -3.65 21.13 -4.41
N MET A 80 -4.53 20.16 -4.68
CA MET A 80 -5.94 20.44 -4.97
C MET A 80 -6.69 21.06 -3.79
N GLU A 81 -6.31 20.78 -2.54
CA GLU A 81 -6.87 21.46 -1.36
C GLU A 81 -6.49 22.95 -1.32
N VAL A 82 -5.24 23.29 -1.65
CA VAL A 82 -4.77 24.69 -1.71
C VAL A 82 -5.60 25.50 -2.71
N PHE A 83 -6.04 24.86 -3.80
CA PHE A 83 -6.93 25.46 -4.79
C PHE A 83 -8.42 25.20 -4.54
N GLY A 84 -8.82 24.94 -3.29
CA GLY A 84 -10.18 24.57 -2.88
C GLY A 84 -11.31 25.55 -3.24
N HIS A 85 -10.99 26.72 -3.78
CA HIS A 85 -11.95 27.61 -4.43
C HIS A 85 -12.49 27.07 -5.76
N PHE A 86 -11.72 26.25 -6.48
CA PHE A 86 -12.08 25.68 -7.80
C PHE A 86 -12.55 24.22 -7.72
N TRP A 87 -12.31 23.53 -6.61
CA TRP A 87 -12.68 22.13 -6.44
C TRP A 87 -12.99 21.77 -4.99
N ARG A 88 -13.93 20.85 -4.77
CA ARG A 88 -14.29 20.35 -3.43
C ARG A 88 -14.00 18.86 -3.33
N ILE A 89 -13.06 18.49 -2.47
CA ILE A 89 -12.77 17.10 -2.10
C ILE A 89 -13.89 16.56 -1.22
N ASN A 90 -14.31 15.31 -1.46
CA ASN A 90 -15.25 14.61 -0.60
C ASN A 90 -14.67 14.42 0.81
N GLY A 91 -15.44 14.73 1.85
CA GLY A 91 -14.96 14.68 3.24
C GLY A 91 -14.38 13.34 3.68
N PHE A 92 -14.87 12.21 3.15
CA PHE A 92 -14.31 10.88 3.43
C PHE A 92 -12.95 10.66 2.77
N VAL A 93 -12.78 11.12 1.52
CA VAL A 93 -11.50 11.03 0.80
C VAL A 93 -10.45 11.92 1.45
N LYS A 94 -10.86 13.12 1.88
CA LYS A 94 -10.00 14.03 2.65
C LYS A 94 -9.50 13.37 3.94
N GLU A 95 -10.41 12.78 4.73
CA GLU A 95 -10.06 12.09 5.99
C GLU A 95 -9.08 10.91 5.82
N LEU A 96 -9.12 10.21 4.69
CA LEU A 96 -8.28 9.04 4.41
C LEU A 96 -6.90 9.40 3.86
N CYS A 97 -6.86 10.38 2.95
CA CYS A 97 -5.69 10.65 2.13
C CYS A 97 -4.90 11.89 2.56
N MET A 98 -5.48 12.74 3.41
CA MET A 98 -4.85 13.99 3.86
C MET A 98 -5.00 14.10 5.38
N LYS A 99 -3.98 13.61 6.09
CA LYS A 99 -3.87 13.76 7.55
C LYS A 99 -3.24 15.09 7.92
#